data_AF-A0A6A2ZYT7-F1
#
_entry.id   AF-A0A6A2ZYT7-F1
#
_cell.length_a   1.000
_cell.length_b   1.000
_cell.length_c   1.000
_cell.angle_alpha   90.00
_cell.angle_beta   90.00
_cell.angle_gamma   90.00
#
_symmetry.space_group_name_H-M   'P 1'
#
loop_
_entity.id
_entity.type
_entity.pdbx_description
1 polymer ?
#
loop_
_entity_poly.entity_id
_entity_poly.type
_entity_poly.pdbx_seq_one_letter_code
_entity_poly.pdbx_strand_id
1 'polypeptide(L)'
;MATEESNHVSNGEDDRQEQEDEKMEQFFALLRNFREARNKRKQELRQRDDEEEMSKNMKKNKASNLGDDEQPSWVPRFEWEDFTAEIEFRRPLIVFPTPYNKKQEEDDGLDLNLTLSSATV
;
A
#
# COMPACT_ATOMS: atom_id res chain seq x y z
N MET A 1 -31.86 49.03 -51.25
CA MET A 1 -31.20 47.73 -51.48
C MET A 1 -31.16 47.04 -50.14
N ALA A 2 -31.96 45.98 -49.96
CA ALA A 2 -32.04 45.25 -48.70
C ALA A 2 -30.87 44.28 -48.62
N THR A 3 -30.11 44.32 -47.53
CA THR A 3 -29.06 43.36 -47.22
C THR A 3 -29.71 42.12 -46.63
N GLU A 4 -29.67 41.02 -47.38
CA GLU A 4 -30.13 39.71 -46.93
C GLU A 4 -29.18 39.22 -45.83
N GLU A 5 -29.69 39.14 -44.60
CA GLU A 5 -28.99 38.51 -43.48
C GLU A 5 -28.99 36.99 -43.72
N SER A 6 -27.85 36.48 -44.17
CA SER A 6 -27.56 35.06 -44.26
C SER A 6 -27.60 34.45 -42.86
N ASN A 7 -28.72 33.82 -42.51
CA ASN A 7 -28.86 32.97 -41.33
C ASN A 7 -27.81 31.85 -41.37
N HIS A 8 -26.72 32.03 -40.64
CA HIS A 8 -25.73 30.99 -40.39
C HIS A 8 -26.32 29.99 -39.39
N VAL A 9 -26.95 28.94 -39.89
CA VAL A 9 -27.35 27.78 -39.11
C VAL A 9 -26.08 27.05 -38.68
N SER A 10 -25.60 27.35 -37.46
CA SER A 10 -24.57 26.53 -36.80
C SER A 10 -25.20 25.15 -36.52
N ASN A 11 -24.66 24.13 -37.18
CA ASN A 11 -25.13 22.76 -37.09
C ASN A 11 -24.56 22.17 -35.78
N GLY A 12 -25.40 22.00 -34.75
CA GLY A 12 -25.03 21.48 -33.42
C GLY A 12 -24.64 19.98 -33.37
N GLU A 13 -24.09 19.46 -34.46
CA GLU A 13 -23.45 18.15 -34.58
C GLU A 13 -21.93 18.26 -34.32
N ASP A 14 -21.31 19.40 -34.65
CA ASP A 14 -19.88 19.66 -34.45
C ASP A 14 -19.50 19.68 -32.96
N ASP A 15 -20.27 20.43 -32.16
CA ASP A 15 -20.11 20.52 -30.70
C ASP A 15 -20.25 19.17 -29.97
N ARG A 16 -20.96 18.20 -30.55
CA ARG A 16 -21.12 16.86 -29.94
C ARG A 16 -19.92 15.98 -30.23
N GLN A 17 -19.40 16.04 -31.46
CA GLN A 17 -18.22 15.30 -31.86
C GLN A 17 -17.00 15.76 -31.04
N GLU A 18 -16.83 17.07 -30.87
CA GLU A 18 -15.75 17.63 -30.03
C GLU A 18 -15.86 17.15 -28.57
N GLN A 19 -17.06 17.13 -27.99
CA GLN A 19 -17.27 16.60 -26.63
C GLN A 19 -16.96 15.10 -26.49
N GLU A 20 -17.22 14.30 -27.52
CA GLU A 20 -16.89 12.88 -27.52
C GLU A 20 -15.38 12.66 -27.62
N ASP A 21 -14.70 13.45 -28.45
CA ASP A 21 -13.25 13.42 -28.59
C ASP A 21 -12.54 13.85 -27.30
N GLU A 22 -13.04 14.88 -26.61
CA GLU A 22 -12.55 15.28 -25.29
C GLU A 22 -12.71 14.16 -24.24
N LYS A 23 -13.85 13.46 -24.23
CA LYS A 23 -14.07 12.32 -23.32
C LYS A 23 -13.12 11.17 -23.64
N MET A 24 -12.85 10.91 -24.92
CA MET A 24 -11.87 9.90 -25.31
C MET A 24 -10.46 10.27 -24.85
N GLU A 25 -10.03 11.52 -25.02
CA GLU A 25 -8.72 11.97 -24.54
C GLU A 25 -8.62 11.83 -23.01
N GLN A 26 -9.66 12.20 -22.26
CA GLN A 26 -9.70 11.98 -20.80
C GLN A 26 -9.57 10.51 -20.42
N PHE A 27 -10.22 9.60 -21.16
CA PHE A 27 -10.11 8.16 -20.94
C PHE A 27 -8.68 7.65 -21.20
N PHE A 28 -8.04 8.09 -22.28
CA PHE A 28 -6.66 7.70 -22.58
C PHE A 28 -5.64 8.33 -21.62
N ALA A 29 -5.88 9.55 -21.14
CA ALA A 29 -5.10 10.18 -20.10
C ALA A 29 -5.12 9.35 -18.80
N LEU A 30 -6.29 8.82 -18.43
CA LEU A 30 -6.43 7.94 -17.28
C LEU A 30 -5.59 6.67 -17.45
N LEU A 31 -5.68 5.99 -18.60
CA LEU A 31 -4.88 4.80 -18.90
C LEU A 31 -3.36 5.09 -18.86
N ARG A 32 -2.94 6.25 -19.39
CA ARG A 32 -1.54 6.69 -19.36
C ARG A 32 -1.07 6.86 -17.91
N ASN A 33 -1.84 7.57 -17.09
CA ASN A 33 -1.53 7.81 -15.68
C ASN A 33 -1.39 6.49 -14.90
N PHE A 34 -2.34 5.54 -15.04
CA PHE A 34 -2.24 4.24 -14.38
C PHE A 34 -0.98 3.45 -14.77
N ARG A 35 -0.61 3.46 -16.05
CA ARG A 35 0.62 2.81 -16.54
C ARG A 35 1.86 3.49 -15.96
N GLU A 36 1.89 4.81 -15.93
CA GLU A 36 2.99 5.58 -15.36
C GLU A 36 3.12 5.33 -13.86
N ALA A 37 2.03 5.40 -13.09
CA ALA A 37 2.04 5.14 -11.65
C ALA A 37 2.54 3.72 -11.33
N ARG A 38 2.09 2.71 -12.10
CA ARG A 38 2.59 1.33 -11.98
C ARG A 38 4.09 1.25 -12.29
N ASN A 39 4.55 1.91 -13.35
CA ASN A 39 5.95 1.88 -13.77
C ASN A 39 6.84 2.58 -12.73
N LYS A 40 6.43 3.71 -12.18
CA LYS A 40 7.13 4.42 -11.10
C LYS A 40 7.34 3.49 -9.89
N ARG A 41 6.28 2.86 -9.39
CA ARG A 41 6.40 1.88 -8.28
C ARG A 41 7.37 0.74 -8.63
N LYS A 42 7.29 0.18 -9.83
CA LYS A 42 8.23 -0.88 -10.26
C LYS A 42 9.67 -0.40 -10.32
N GLN A 43 9.90 0.83 -10.74
CA GLN A 43 11.22 1.43 -10.83
C GLN A 43 11.80 1.73 -9.44
N GLU A 44 11.00 2.26 -8.52
CA GLU A 44 11.38 2.47 -7.12
C GLU A 44 11.78 1.16 -6.44
N LEU A 45 11.03 0.08 -6.66
CA LEU A 45 11.37 -1.23 -6.11
C LEU A 45 12.69 -1.76 -6.67
N ARG A 46 12.91 -1.64 -7.98
CA ARG A 46 14.19 -2.03 -8.60
C ARG A 46 15.37 -1.23 -8.06
N GLN A 47 15.22 0.08 -7.91
CA GLN A 47 16.27 0.93 -7.33
C GLN A 47 16.58 0.53 -5.88
N ARG A 48 15.56 0.19 -5.07
CA ARG A 48 15.79 -0.33 -3.72
C ARG A 48 16.49 -1.68 -3.73
N ASP A 49 16.11 -2.59 -4.60
CA ASP A 49 16.75 -3.90 -4.73
C ASP A 49 18.22 -3.75 -5.18
N ASP A 50 18.49 -2.87 -6.14
CA ASP A 50 19.84 -2.58 -6.64
C ASP A 50 20.71 -1.90 -5.55
N GLU A 51 20.15 -0.95 -4.79
CA GLU A 51 20.83 -0.32 -3.63
C GLU A 51 21.08 -1.32 -2.49
N GLU A 52 20.14 -2.22 -2.22
CA GLU A 52 20.32 -3.32 -1.28
C GLU A 52 21.40 -4.30 -1.74
N GLU A 53 21.44 -4.64 -3.03
CA GLU A 53 22.45 -5.54 -3.58
C GLU A 53 23.85 -4.89 -3.53
N MET A 54 23.96 -3.61 -3.90
CA MET A 54 25.20 -2.84 -3.83
C MET A 54 25.69 -2.67 -2.38
N SER A 55 24.79 -2.37 -1.44
CA SER A 55 25.14 -2.25 -0.01
C SER A 55 25.51 -3.60 0.62
N LYS A 56 24.83 -4.69 0.23
CA LYS A 56 25.23 -6.05 0.60
C LYS A 56 26.62 -6.34 0.06
N ASN A 57 26.89 -6.08 -1.23
CA ASN A 57 28.19 -6.29 -1.89
C ASN A 57 29.34 -5.50 -1.22
N MET A 58 29.12 -4.25 -0.82
CA MET A 58 30.11 -3.47 -0.06
C MET A 58 30.34 -4.04 1.35
N LYS A 59 29.30 -4.52 2.05
CA LYS A 59 29.43 -5.16 3.37
C LYS A 59 30.22 -6.47 3.32
N LYS A 60 30.05 -7.31 2.28
CA LYS A 60 30.82 -8.57 2.11
C LYS A 60 32.32 -8.30 1.97
N ASN A 61 32.69 -7.27 1.18
CA ASN A 61 34.09 -6.90 0.97
C ASN A 61 34.73 -6.24 2.21
N LYS A 62 33.94 -5.60 3.08
CA LYS A 62 34.42 -5.02 4.34
C LYS A 62 34.50 -6.06 5.48
N ALA A 63 33.66 -7.10 5.45
CA ALA A 63 33.69 -8.21 6.39
C ALA A 63 34.85 -9.19 6.17
N SER A 64 35.45 -9.26 4.97
CA SER A 64 36.64 -10.10 4.76
C SER A 64 37.93 -9.49 5.31
N ASN A 65 37.90 -8.23 5.78
CA ASN A 65 39.07 -7.48 6.25
C ASN A 65 39.01 -7.09 7.74
N LEU A 66 37.90 -7.35 8.44
CA LEU A 66 37.85 -7.29 9.89
C LEU A 66 37.70 -8.72 10.40
N GLY A 67 38.74 -9.21 11.06
CA GLY A 67 38.68 -10.44 11.81
C GLY A 67 37.50 -10.41 12.78
N ASP A 68 36.85 -11.56 12.89
CA ASP A 68 36.25 -12.12 14.10
C ASP A 68 36.01 -11.12 15.25
N ASP A 69 35.03 -10.23 15.08
CA ASP A 69 34.44 -9.50 16.19
C ASP A 69 32.93 -9.77 16.14
N GLU A 70 32.55 -10.69 17.01
CA GLU A 70 31.20 -11.11 17.36
C GLU A 70 30.26 -9.90 17.55
N GLN A 71 29.50 -9.56 16.51
CA GLN A 71 28.23 -8.87 16.76
C GLN A 71 27.24 -9.93 17.27
N PRO A 72 26.72 -9.82 18.51
CA PRO A 72 25.70 -10.74 18.98
C PRO A 72 24.40 -10.43 18.22
N SER A 73 24.18 -11.15 17.12
CA SER A 73 22.90 -11.11 16.43
C SER A 73 21.90 -11.85 17.32
N TRP A 74 20.98 -11.10 17.95
CA TRP A 74 19.85 -11.70 18.66
C TRP A 74 18.90 -12.28 17.61
N VAL A 75 19.21 -13.48 17.17
CA VAL A 75 18.37 -14.27 16.27
C VAL A 75 17.80 -15.40 17.11
N PRO A 76 16.50 -15.34 17.46
CA PRO A 76 15.83 -16.44 18.11
C PRO A 76 15.98 -17.69 17.26
N ARG A 77 16.40 -18.77 17.90
CA ARG A 77 16.44 -20.10 17.29
C ARG A 77 15.38 -20.91 18.00
N PHE A 78 14.50 -21.50 17.21
CA PHE A 78 13.46 -22.36 17.73
C PHE A 78 13.86 -23.82 17.51
N GLU A 79 13.68 -24.63 18.55
CA GLU A 79 13.88 -26.08 18.52
C GLU A 79 12.52 -26.78 18.61
N TRP A 80 12.45 -28.08 18.30
CA TRP A 80 11.18 -28.83 18.29
C TRP A 80 10.49 -28.85 19.67
N GLU A 81 11.28 -28.74 20.72
CA GLU A 81 10.87 -28.68 22.12
C GLU A 81 10.05 -27.40 22.41
N ASP A 82 10.30 -26.29 21.71
CA ASP A 82 9.56 -25.04 21.90
C ASP A 82 8.08 -25.16 21.54
N PHE A 83 7.73 -26.15 20.70
CA PHE A 83 6.37 -26.39 20.23
C PHE A 83 5.68 -27.57 20.92
N THR A 84 6.44 -28.39 21.64
CA THR A 84 5.94 -29.64 22.25
C THR A 84 6.01 -29.62 23.77
N ALA A 85 6.67 -28.63 24.36
CA ALA A 85 6.61 -28.39 25.79
C ALA A 85 5.16 -28.14 26.24
N GLU A 86 4.68 -28.94 27.19
CA GLU A 86 3.41 -28.69 27.87
C GLU A 86 3.52 -27.36 28.62
N ILE A 87 2.91 -26.30 28.09
CA ILE A 87 2.95 -24.98 28.69
C ILE A 87 2.10 -25.00 29.97
N GLU A 88 2.74 -25.04 31.12
CA GLU A 88 2.08 -24.73 32.39
C GLU A 88 1.74 -23.24 32.43
N PHE A 89 0.51 -22.89 32.02
CA PHE A 89 -0.04 -21.57 32.24
C PHE A 89 -0.21 -21.35 33.75
N ARG A 90 0.85 -20.92 34.43
CA ARG A 90 0.73 -20.26 35.74
C ARG A 90 -0.21 -19.09 35.51
N ARG A 91 -1.34 -19.09 36.22
CA ARG A 91 -2.39 -18.07 36.12
C ARG A 91 -1.77 -16.70 35.88
N PRO A 92 -2.08 -16.02 34.76
CA PRO A 92 -1.53 -14.70 34.54
C PRO A 92 -2.01 -13.81 35.69
N LEU A 93 -1.06 -13.17 36.40
CA LEU A 93 -1.34 -11.94 37.11
C LEU A 93 -1.65 -10.92 36.03
N ILE A 94 -2.90 -10.91 35.55
CA ILE A 94 -3.39 -9.92 34.62
C ILE A 94 -3.48 -8.61 35.41
N VAL A 95 -2.36 -7.89 35.46
CA VAL A 95 -2.37 -6.49 35.88
C VAL A 95 -2.90 -5.72 34.68
N PHE A 96 -4.21 -5.56 34.63
CA PHE A 96 -4.83 -4.67 33.64
C PHE A 96 -4.29 -3.26 33.86
N PRO A 97 -3.76 -2.59 32.83
CA PRO A 97 -3.42 -1.17 32.96
C PRO A 97 -4.70 -0.40 33.30
N THR A 98 -4.62 0.43 34.34
CA THR A 98 -5.71 1.34 34.70
C THR A 98 -6.11 2.20 33.51
N PRO A 99 -7.41 2.30 33.18
CA PRO A 99 -7.87 3.05 32.01
C PRO A 99 -7.48 4.53 32.15
N TYR A 100 -6.77 5.02 31.15
CA TYR A 100 -6.37 6.41 31.05
C TYR A 100 -7.55 7.23 30.48
N ASN A 101 -8.29 7.91 31.35
CA ASN A 101 -9.39 8.78 30.93
C ASN A 101 -8.85 10.00 30.18
N LYS A 102 -8.95 9.98 28.84
CA LYS A 102 -8.94 11.19 28.02
C LYS A 102 -10.20 11.26 27.16
N LYS A 103 -10.64 12.50 26.97
CA LYS A 103 -11.97 12.92 26.53
C LYS A 103 -12.27 12.47 25.10
N GLN A 104 -13.56 12.24 24.86
CA GLN A 104 -14.18 11.89 23.58
C GLN A 104 -13.64 12.72 22.43
N GLU A 105 -13.05 12.04 21.44
CA GLU A 105 -13.10 12.47 20.05
C GLU A 105 -14.04 11.46 19.35
N GLU A 106 -14.93 11.99 18.52
CA GLU A 106 -15.95 11.24 17.80
C GLU A 106 -15.26 10.24 16.87
N ASP A 107 -15.27 8.98 17.28
CA ASP A 107 -14.80 7.84 16.51
C ASP A 107 -15.95 7.40 15.59
N ASP A 108 -15.95 7.91 14.36
CA ASP A 108 -16.75 7.38 13.23
C ASP A 108 -16.20 6.01 12.78
N GLY A 109 -15.90 5.13 13.74
CA GLY A 109 -15.35 3.81 13.55
C GLY A 109 -16.39 2.89 12.95
N LEU A 110 -16.16 2.44 11.71
CA LEU A 110 -17.01 1.47 11.02
C LEU A 110 -16.96 0.13 11.79
N ASP A 111 -18.00 -0.13 12.57
CA ASP A 111 -18.16 -1.39 13.31
C ASP A 111 -18.47 -2.55 12.34
N LEU A 112 -17.39 -3.22 11.90
CA LEU A 112 -17.45 -4.42 11.07
C LEU A 112 -17.75 -5.64 11.95
N ASN A 113 -19.00 -5.77 12.37
CA ASN A 113 -19.51 -6.93 13.08
C ASN A 113 -19.43 -8.19 12.20
N LEU A 114 -18.25 -8.82 12.15
CA LEU A 114 -18.01 -10.10 11.49
C LEU A 114 -18.39 -11.24 12.42
N THR A 115 -19.69 -11.41 12.69
CA THR A 115 -20.16 -12.60 13.36
C THR A 115 -20.13 -13.77 12.38
N LEU A 116 -19.23 -14.72 12.61
CA LEU A 116 -19.20 -15.99 11.89
C LEU A 116 -20.40 -16.82 12.37
N SER A 117 -21.45 -16.88 11.55
CA SER A 117 -22.53 -17.83 11.76
C SER A 117 -21.98 -19.24 11.62
N SER A 118 -21.83 -19.92 12.75
CA SER A 118 -21.51 -21.34 12.80
C SER A 118 -22.65 -22.13 12.18
N ALA A 119 -22.45 -22.62 10.96
CA ALA A 119 -23.32 -23.64 10.39
C ALA A 119 -23.16 -24.92 11.22
N THR A 120 -24.25 -25.35 11.85
CA THR A 120 -24.33 -26.62 12.56
C THR A 120 -24.33 -27.78 11.56
N VAL A 121 -23.61 -28.83 11.96
CA VAL A 121 -23.29 -30.11 11.31
C VAL A 121 -24.49 -30.80 10.65
#